data_AF-A0A6T7FSD5-F1
#
_entry.id   AF-A0A6T7FSD5-F1
#
_cell.length_a   1.000
_cell.length_b   1.000
_cell.length_c   1.000
_cell.angle_alpha   90.00
_cell.angle_beta   90.00
_cell.angle_gamma   90.00
#
_symmetry.space_group_name_H-M   'P 1'
#
loop_
_entity.id
_entity.type
_entity.pdbx_description
1 polymer ?
#
loop_
_entity_poly.entity_id
_entity_poly.type
_entity_poly.pdbx_seq_one_letter_code
_entity_poly.pdbx_strand_id
1 'polypeptide(L)'
;VRAAPQMSSEGDIGVPPPLGVYDPLGLIETRDMRRYEIMEIKHGRAAMLGFLHVIALHAGIRVPGYLSTSMDLKFEDVPAGCFASLEAVPTAGWLQIMILTCMQESGTGFASKPQTEDAEAGDIALDSWVRYDDPEVKTFKLNAERQNGRAAMMGITGCLIHELLGVDALYPTGGLGGAAPPTIF
;
A
#
# COMPACT_ATOMS: atom_id res chain seq x y z
N VAL A 1 7.88 10.76 26.93
CA VAL A 1 6.64 11.17 27.64
C VAL A 1 5.50 10.48 26.91
N ARG A 2 4.71 9.60 27.54
CA ARG A 2 3.58 8.95 26.84
C ARG A 2 2.51 10.02 26.61
N ALA A 3 2.23 10.35 25.34
CA ALA A 3 1.14 11.23 24.98
C ALA A 3 -0.18 10.65 25.52
N ALA A 4 -1.05 11.51 26.04
CA ALA A 4 -2.38 11.10 26.48
C ALA A 4 -3.20 10.59 25.29
N PRO A 5 -4.07 9.58 25.48
CA PRO A 5 -4.95 9.10 24.41
C PRO A 5 -5.85 10.25 23.94
N GLN A 6 -5.68 10.68 22.70
CA GLN A 6 -6.58 11.62 22.05
C GLN A 6 -7.78 10.83 21.54
N MET A 7 -8.97 11.13 22.07
CA MET A 7 -10.19 10.48 21.61
C MET A 7 -10.60 11.08 20.27
N SER A 8 -10.65 10.24 19.23
CA SER A 8 -11.17 10.62 17.91
C SER A 8 -12.67 10.88 18.02
N SER A 9 -13.14 11.95 17.38
CA SER A 9 -14.54 12.36 17.31
C SER A 9 -15.12 12.18 15.91
N GLU A 10 -16.46 12.10 15.80
CA GLU A 10 -17.13 12.08 14.50
C GLU A 10 -16.84 13.39 13.74
N GLY A 11 -16.23 13.27 12.56
CA GLY A 11 -15.78 14.41 11.75
C GLY A 11 -14.27 14.61 11.71
N ASP A 12 -13.51 13.92 12.57
CA ASP A 12 -12.05 13.90 12.50
C ASP A 12 -11.54 13.14 11.26
N ILE A 13 -10.31 13.46 10.85
CA ILE A 13 -9.63 12.80 9.74
C ILE A 13 -9.52 11.30 10.06
N GLY A 14 -10.11 10.45 9.21
CA GLY A 14 -10.18 9.00 9.36
C GLY A 14 -11.54 8.44 9.82
N VAL A 15 -12.51 9.32 10.13
CA VAL A 15 -13.82 8.96 10.68
C VAL A 15 -14.96 9.40 9.73
N PRO A 16 -15.07 8.83 8.51
CA PRO A 16 -16.20 9.13 7.63
C PRO A 16 -17.46 8.34 8.03
N PRO A 17 -18.67 8.86 7.72
CA PRO A 17 -19.90 8.06 7.73
C PRO A 17 -19.77 6.88 6.73
N PRO A 18 -20.40 5.71 6.96
CA PRO A 18 -21.49 5.42 7.91
C PRO A 18 -21.06 4.79 9.25
N LEU A 19 -19.79 4.41 9.42
CA LEU A 19 -19.34 3.67 10.61
C LEU A 19 -18.92 4.57 11.78
N GLY A 20 -18.61 5.84 11.52
CA GLY A 20 -18.12 6.74 12.58
C GLY A 20 -16.84 6.20 13.22
N VAL A 21 -16.70 6.38 14.54
CA VAL A 21 -15.56 5.86 15.29
C VAL A 21 -15.72 4.35 15.47
N TYR A 22 -14.94 3.57 14.71
CA TYR A 22 -14.98 2.11 14.74
C TYR A 22 -13.80 1.54 15.53
N ASP A 23 -14.02 1.22 16.80
CA ASP A 23 -13.04 0.56 17.68
C ASP A 23 -13.70 -0.57 18.50
N PRO A 24 -13.82 -1.79 17.94
CA PRO A 24 -14.41 -2.93 18.65
C PRO A 24 -13.50 -3.48 19.76
N LEU A 25 -12.22 -3.08 19.82
CA LEU A 25 -11.22 -3.62 20.75
C LEU A 25 -10.85 -2.66 21.88
N GLY A 26 -11.37 -1.44 21.90
CA GLY A 26 -11.08 -0.42 22.92
C GLY A 26 -9.62 0.03 22.92
N LEU A 27 -8.98 0.06 21.76
CA LEU A 27 -7.59 0.48 21.61
C LEU A 27 -7.39 1.98 21.79
N ILE A 28 -8.40 2.81 21.50
CA ILE A 28 -8.35 4.26 21.65
C ILE A 28 -8.13 4.66 23.11
N GLU A 29 -8.73 3.93 24.05
CA GLU A 29 -8.62 4.24 25.49
C GLU A 29 -7.28 3.77 26.08
N THR A 30 -6.65 2.75 25.49
CA THR A 30 -5.53 2.03 26.09
C THR A 30 -4.18 2.36 25.47
N ARG A 31 -4.14 2.92 24.26
CA ARG A 31 -2.89 3.14 23.52
C ARG A 31 -2.82 4.51 22.87
N ASP A 32 -1.58 4.91 22.56
CA ASP A 32 -1.29 6.11 21.79
C ASP A 32 -1.70 5.92 20.32
N MET A 33 -2.82 6.52 19.95
CA MET A 33 -3.43 6.40 18.62
C MET A 33 -2.57 7.02 17.52
N ARG A 34 -1.72 8.00 17.83
CA ARG A 34 -0.90 8.67 16.82
C ARG A 34 0.01 7.68 16.07
N ARG A 35 0.61 6.74 16.80
CA ARG A 35 1.45 5.69 16.19
C ARG A 35 0.62 4.77 15.29
N TYR A 36 -0.59 4.41 15.72
CA TYR A 36 -1.47 3.54 14.94
C TYR A 36 -1.97 4.23 13.66
N GLU A 37 -2.26 5.52 13.71
CA GLU A 37 -2.61 6.31 12.53
C GLU A 37 -1.47 6.40 11.52
N ILE A 38 -0.23 6.63 11.98
CA ILE A 38 0.96 6.63 11.11
C ILE A 38 1.14 5.26 10.47
N MET A 39 0.98 4.18 11.25
CA MET A 39 1.06 2.82 10.73
C MET A 39 -0.04 2.54 9.71
N GLU A 40 -1.28 2.95 9.97
CA GLU A 40 -2.41 2.79 9.07
C GLU A 40 -2.15 3.48 7.73
N ILE A 41 -1.71 4.74 7.74
CA ILE A 41 -1.40 5.50 6.52
C ILE A 41 -0.26 4.82 5.75
N LYS A 42 0.80 4.38 6.43
CA LYS A 42 1.93 3.71 5.78
C LYS A 42 1.52 2.40 5.11
N HIS A 43 0.77 1.54 5.81
CA HIS A 43 0.27 0.29 5.23
C HIS A 43 -0.75 0.56 4.12
N GLY A 44 -1.62 1.55 4.28
CA GLY A 44 -2.58 1.97 3.26
C GLY A 44 -1.89 2.42 1.97
N ARG A 45 -0.85 3.27 2.05
CA ARG A 45 -0.06 3.72 0.89
C ARG A 45 0.65 2.58 0.19
N ALA A 46 1.30 1.70 0.96
CA ALA A 46 1.96 0.52 0.41
C ALA A 46 0.96 -0.42 -0.28
N ALA A 47 -0.21 -0.64 0.32
CA ALA A 47 -1.26 -1.47 -0.25
C ALA A 47 -1.89 -0.86 -1.50
N MET A 48 -2.09 0.47 -1.56
CA MET A 48 -2.57 1.14 -2.77
C MET A 48 -1.62 0.94 -3.95
N LEU A 49 -0.31 1.09 -3.73
CA LEU A 49 0.69 0.84 -4.78
C LEU A 49 0.73 -0.64 -5.18
N GLY A 50 0.67 -1.55 -4.21
CA GLY A 50 0.66 -3.00 -4.46
C GLY A 50 -0.57 -3.44 -5.25
N PHE A 51 -1.76 -2.96 -4.87
CA PHE A 51 -3.01 -3.32 -5.56
C PHE A 51 -3.07 -2.76 -6.99
N LEU A 52 -2.65 -1.51 -7.18
CA LEU A 52 -2.54 -0.92 -8.52
C LEU A 52 -1.54 -1.68 -9.40
N HIS A 53 -0.43 -2.13 -8.81
CA HIS A 53 0.58 -2.93 -9.49
C HIS A 53 0.01 -4.26 -10.00
N VAL A 54 -0.76 -4.98 -9.18
CA VAL A 54 -1.44 -6.22 -9.59
C VAL A 54 -2.36 -5.95 -10.79
N ILE A 55 -3.20 -4.91 -10.71
CA ILE A 55 -4.09 -4.55 -11.82
C ILE A 55 -3.30 -4.23 -13.09
N ALA A 56 -2.23 -3.42 -13.00
CA ALA A 56 -1.44 -3.02 -14.15
C ALA A 56 -0.74 -4.21 -14.83
N LEU A 57 -0.19 -5.15 -14.05
CA LEU A 57 0.44 -6.34 -14.60
C LEU A 57 -0.57 -7.27 -15.27
N HIS A 58 -1.73 -7.50 -14.65
CA HIS A 58 -2.80 -8.31 -15.26
C HIS A 58 -3.41 -7.64 -16.51
N ALA A 59 -3.38 -6.30 -16.60
CA ALA A 59 -3.74 -5.58 -17.82
C ALA A 59 -2.68 -5.67 -18.93
N GLY A 60 -1.55 -6.35 -18.69
CA GLY A 60 -0.46 -6.52 -19.65
C GLY A 60 0.47 -5.31 -19.78
N ILE A 61 0.37 -4.33 -18.86
CA ILE A 61 1.26 -3.16 -18.87
C ILE A 61 2.62 -3.60 -18.33
N ARG A 62 3.59 -3.74 -19.24
CA ARG A 62 4.98 -4.06 -18.91
C ARG A 62 5.92 -3.00 -19.45
N VAL A 63 6.97 -2.71 -18.68
CA VAL A 63 8.00 -1.77 -19.10
C VAL A 63 8.79 -2.41 -20.25
N PRO A 64 8.99 -1.73 -21.39
CA PRO A 64 9.79 -2.30 -22.47
C PRO A 64 11.27 -2.36 -22.06
N GLY A 65 11.92 -3.51 -22.33
CA GLY A 65 13.36 -3.67 -22.19
C GLY A 65 13.79 -4.80 -21.25
N TYR A 66 15.04 -4.69 -20.79
CA TYR A 66 15.70 -5.68 -19.96
C TYR A 66 15.64 -5.32 -18.48
N LEU A 67 15.16 -6.24 -17.65
CA LEU A 67 15.26 -6.17 -16.20
C LEU A 67 16.72 -6.41 -15.76
N SER A 68 17.42 -7.34 -16.42
CA SER A 68 18.84 -7.60 -16.19
C SER A 68 19.54 -8.00 -17.48
N THR A 69 20.49 -7.19 -17.93
CA THR A 69 21.30 -7.48 -19.13
C THR A 69 22.30 -8.60 -18.90
N SER A 70 22.71 -8.85 -17.65
CA SER A 70 23.65 -9.94 -17.32
C SER A 70 22.98 -11.31 -17.22
N MET A 71 21.67 -11.35 -16.98
CA MET A 71 20.87 -12.59 -16.94
C MET A 71 19.96 -12.74 -18.16
N ASP A 72 20.08 -11.86 -19.16
CA ASP A 72 19.25 -11.78 -20.37
C ASP A 72 17.73 -11.83 -20.06
N LEU A 73 17.33 -11.22 -18.94
CA LEU A 73 15.95 -11.26 -18.43
C LEU A 73 15.20 -10.00 -18.85
N LYS A 74 14.12 -10.14 -19.63
CA LYS A 74 13.25 -9.03 -20.00
C LYS A 74 12.13 -8.83 -18.99
N PHE A 75 11.58 -7.63 -18.93
CA PHE A 75 10.37 -7.37 -18.13
C PHE A 75 9.16 -8.17 -18.62
N GLU A 76 9.14 -8.57 -19.90
CA GLU A 76 8.11 -9.44 -20.48
C GLU A 76 8.20 -10.89 -19.97
N ASP A 77 9.37 -11.33 -19.55
CA ASP A 77 9.59 -12.70 -19.08
C ASP A 77 9.18 -12.88 -17.61
N VAL A 78 8.92 -11.77 -16.90
CA VAL A 78 8.49 -11.79 -15.50
C VAL A 78 7.01 -12.21 -15.40
N PRO A 79 6.68 -13.26 -14.62
CA PRO A 79 5.31 -13.69 -14.39
C PRO A 79 4.44 -12.59 -13.79
N ALA A 80 3.14 -12.59 -14.07
CA ALA A 80 2.20 -11.60 -13.53
C ALA A 80 1.77 -11.89 -12.07
N GLY A 81 1.97 -13.11 -11.57
CA GLY A 81 1.65 -13.47 -10.19
C GLY A 81 2.51 -12.73 -9.17
N CYS A 82 1.95 -12.41 -8.01
CA CYS A 82 2.61 -11.67 -6.94
C CYS A 82 3.83 -12.42 -6.38
N PHE A 83 3.74 -13.74 -6.20
CA PHE A 83 4.86 -14.53 -5.66
C PHE A 83 5.85 -14.93 -6.75
N ALA A 84 5.34 -15.31 -7.93
CA ALA A 84 6.19 -15.67 -9.05
C ALA A 84 7.01 -14.48 -9.58
N SER A 85 6.46 -13.26 -9.57
CA SER A 85 7.22 -12.05 -9.90
C SER A 85 8.28 -11.73 -8.85
N LEU A 86 8.00 -11.96 -7.57
CA LEU A 86 8.94 -11.78 -6.45
C LEU A 86 10.21 -12.62 -6.64
N GLU A 87 10.02 -13.90 -7.02
CA GLU A 87 11.10 -14.87 -7.22
C GLU A 87 11.89 -14.65 -8.51
N ALA A 88 11.26 -14.08 -9.55
CA ALA A 88 11.90 -13.80 -10.83
C ALA A 88 12.90 -12.65 -10.77
N VAL A 89 12.79 -11.74 -9.78
CA VAL A 89 13.69 -10.59 -9.65
C VAL A 89 15.06 -11.03 -9.13
N PRO A 90 16.17 -10.70 -9.82
CA PRO A 90 17.51 -11.07 -9.35
C PRO A 90 17.83 -10.51 -7.96
N THR A 91 18.59 -11.25 -7.15
CA THR A 91 18.95 -10.86 -5.77
C THR A 91 19.65 -9.49 -5.70
N ALA A 92 20.47 -9.15 -6.69
CA ALA A 92 21.11 -7.84 -6.78
C ALA A 92 20.09 -6.70 -7.01
N GLY A 93 19.03 -6.94 -7.78
CA GLY A 93 17.92 -6.01 -7.96
C GLY A 93 17.13 -5.84 -6.66
N TRP A 94 16.86 -6.94 -5.97
CA TRP A 94 16.26 -6.91 -4.62
C TRP A 94 17.06 -6.09 -3.62
N LEU A 95 18.39 -6.23 -3.61
CA LEU A 95 19.27 -5.45 -2.74
C LEU A 95 19.16 -3.95 -3.04
N GLN A 96 19.08 -3.56 -4.32
CA GLN A 96 18.88 -2.15 -4.69
C GLN A 96 17.54 -1.61 -4.19
N ILE A 97 16.46 -2.39 -4.35
CA ILE A 97 15.12 -2.01 -3.85
C ILE A 97 15.16 -1.85 -2.32
N MET A 98 15.73 -2.81 -1.59
CA MET A 98 15.81 -2.77 -0.13
C MET A 98 16.64 -1.60 0.40
N ILE A 99 17.76 -1.27 -0.25
CA ILE A 99 18.58 -0.11 0.12
C ILE A 99 17.79 1.18 -0.10
N LEU A 100 17.14 1.31 -1.26
CA LEU A 100 16.34 2.48 -1.61
C LEU A 100 15.20 2.72 -0.62
N THR A 101 14.42 1.67 -0.33
CA THR A 101 13.28 1.75 0.59
C THR A 101 13.76 2.02 2.02
N CYS A 102 14.86 1.41 2.46
CA CYS A 102 15.46 1.67 3.77
C CYS A 102 15.92 3.13 3.94
N MET A 103 16.55 3.71 2.91
CA MET A 103 16.92 5.13 2.91
C MET A 103 15.70 6.05 2.95
N GLN A 104 14.65 5.73 2.19
CA GLN A 104 13.39 6.50 2.19
C GLN A 104 12.66 6.43 3.53
N GLU A 105 12.61 5.25 4.15
CA GLU A 105 12.01 5.00 5.46
C GLU A 105 12.76 5.70 6.60
N SER A 106 14.09 5.80 6.48
CA SER A 106 14.94 6.49 7.45
C SER A 106 14.90 8.02 7.31
N GLY A 107 14.20 8.56 6.30
CA GLY A 107 14.15 10.01 6.01
C GLY A 107 15.48 10.59 5.51
N THR A 108 16.43 9.73 5.11
CA THR A 108 17.72 10.11 4.51
C THR A 108 17.70 9.99 2.98
N GLY A 109 16.56 9.60 2.42
CA GLY A 109 16.33 9.48 0.99
C GLY A 109 16.08 10.83 0.30
N PHE A 110 16.13 10.80 -1.03
CA PHE A 110 16.01 11.98 -1.90
C PHE A 110 14.60 12.57 -2.00
N ALA A 111 13.57 11.89 -1.47
CA ALA A 111 12.16 12.21 -1.73
C ALA A 111 11.25 12.27 -0.48
N SER A 112 11.78 12.05 0.72
CA SER A 112 10.99 11.98 1.96
C SER A 112 11.68 12.70 3.11
N LYS A 113 10.88 13.32 3.99
CA LYS A 113 11.34 13.84 5.29
C LYS A 113 11.09 12.78 6.37
N PRO A 114 11.92 12.70 7.42
CA PRO A 114 11.65 11.81 8.55
C PRO A 114 10.36 12.23 9.26
N GLN A 115 9.55 11.26 9.68
CA GLN A 115 8.37 11.51 10.50
C GLN A 115 8.84 11.93 11.90
N THR A 116 8.80 13.23 12.19
CA THR A 116 9.18 13.77 13.51
C THR A 116 8.00 13.78 14.48
N GLU A 117 8.27 13.92 15.78
CA GLU A 117 7.22 13.98 16.80
C GLU A 117 6.33 15.22 16.67
N ASP A 118 6.79 16.26 15.97
CA ASP A 118 6.05 17.51 15.75
C ASP A 118 5.29 17.56 14.41
N ALA A 119 5.52 16.59 13.51
CA ALA A 119 4.84 16.53 12.22
C ALA A 119 3.47 15.85 12.28
N GLU A 120 2.53 16.32 11.46
CA GLU A 120 1.23 15.66 11.25
C GLU A 120 1.43 14.21 10.78
N ALA A 121 0.55 13.30 11.21
CA ALA A 121 0.66 11.88 10.89
C ALA A 121 0.64 11.63 9.37
N GLY A 122 1.74 11.11 8.82
CA GLY A 122 1.85 10.80 7.39
C GLY A 122 2.35 11.95 6.50
N ASP A 123 2.68 13.12 7.07
CA ASP A 123 3.33 14.21 6.35
C ASP A 123 4.84 14.00 6.24
N ILE A 124 5.23 13.24 5.22
CA ILE A 124 6.62 12.96 4.85
C ILE A 124 7.02 13.63 3.53
N ALA A 125 6.13 14.47 2.99
CA ALA A 125 6.29 15.05 1.66
C ALA A 125 7.28 16.21 1.67
N LEU A 126 8.14 16.27 0.64
CA LEU A 126 8.97 17.44 0.38
C LEU A 126 8.10 18.66 0.02
N ASP A 127 8.65 19.86 0.16
CA ASP A 127 7.92 21.11 -0.10
C ASP A 127 7.54 21.28 -1.58
N SER A 128 8.05 20.41 -2.46
CA SER A 128 7.69 20.34 -3.88
C SER A 128 6.36 19.64 -4.16
N TRP A 129 5.72 19.00 -3.17
CA TRP A 129 4.44 18.32 -3.33
C TRP A 129 3.26 19.28 -3.12
N VAL A 130 2.15 19.04 -3.83
CA VAL A 130 0.95 19.87 -3.75
C VAL A 130 0.38 19.82 -2.33
N ARG A 131 0.35 20.98 -1.66
CA ARG A 131 -0.32 21.18 -0.39
C ARG A 131 -1.68 21.85 -0.61
N TYR A 132 -2.62 21.57 0.27
CA TYR A 132 -3.96 22.14 0.23
C TYR A 132 -4.10 23.19 1.31
N ASP A 133 -4.32 24.44 0.89
CA ASP A 133 -4.51 25.57 1.80
C ASP A 133 -5.94 25.59 2.39
N ASP A 134 -6.91 25.06 1.66
CA ASP A 134 -8.30 24.96 2.10
C ASP A 134 -8.48 23.76 3.07
N PRO A 135 -8.88 24.00 4.34
CA PRO A 135 -9.04 22.96 5.33
C PRO A 135 -10.12 21.93 4.98
N GLU A 136 -11.19 22.32 4.28
CA GLU A 136 -12.26 21.39 3.89
C GLU A 136 -11.77 20.40 2.83
N VAL A 137 -11.07 20.93 1.82
CA VAL A 137 -10.46 20.11 0.74
C VAL A 137 -9.37 19.19 1.31
N LYS A 138 -8.54 19.69 2.24
CA LYS A 138 -7.52 18.89 2.91
C LYS A 138 -8.16 17.71 3.65
N THR A 139 -9.21 17.98 4.43
CA THR A 139 -9.92 16.96 5.22
C THR A 139 -10.56 15.90 4.33
N PHE A 140 -11.25 16.32 3.26
CA PHE A 140 -11.85 15.39 2.30
C PHE A 140 -10.80 14.49 1.64
N LYS A 141 -9.67 15.06 1.17
CA LYS A 141 -8.64 14.29 0.46
C LYS A 141 -7.88 13.33 1.37
N LEU A 142 -7.60 13.73 2.61
CA LEU A 142 -6.98 12.83 3.60
C LEU A 142 -7.94 11.71 4.00
N ASN A 143 -9.23 11.98 4.11
CA ASN A 143 -10.24 10.95 4.30
C ASN A 143 -10.31 9.99 3.11
N ALA A 144 -10.29 10.52 1.87
CA ALA A 144 -10.26 9.70 0.67
C ALA A 144 -9.01 8.83 0.60
N GLU A 145 -7.83 9.36 0.97
CA GLU A 145 -6.59 8.60 1.06
C GLU A 145 -6.70 7.44 2.06
N ARG A 146 -7.17 7.71 3.29
CA ARG A 146 -7.33 6.67 4.32
C ARG A 146 -8.33 5.58 3.87
N GLN A 147 -9.47 5.96 3.29
CA GLN A 147 -10.47 4.98 2.84
C GLN A 147 -9.98 4.13 1.66
N ASN A 148 -9.31 4.74 0.68
CA ASN A 148 -8.69 3.98 -0.40
C ASN A 148 -7.57 3.06 0.13
N GLY A 149 -6.80 3.52 1.12
CA GLY A 149 -5.81 2.70 1.82
C GLY A 149 -6.43 1.48 2.51
N ARG A 150 -7.51 1.67 3.28
CA ARG A 150 -8.27 0.59 3.94
C ARG A 150 -8.81 -0.42 2.93
N ALA A 151 -9.42 0.06 1.85
CA ALA A 151 -9.95 -0.80 0.79
C ALA A 151 -8.82 -1.56 0.07
N ALA A 152 -7.71 -0.89 -0.25
CA ALA A 152 -6.56 -1.50 -0.91
C ALA A 152 -5.88 -2.57 -0.04
N MET A 153 -5.81 -2.37 1.29
CA MET A 153 -5.31 -3.40 2.21
C MET A 153 -6.14 -4.68 2.12
N MET A 154 -7.47 -4.57 2.09
CA MET A 154 -8.34 -5.74 1.88
C MET A 154 -8.20 -6.33 0.47
N GLY A 155 -8.07 -5.47 -0.54
CA GLY A 155 -7.91 -5.88 -1.94
C GLY A 155 -6.64 -6.70 -2.19
N ILE A 156 -5.49 -6.22 -1.71
CA ILE A 156 -4.22 -6.94 -1.89
C ILE A 156 -4.19 -8.24 -1.08
N THR A 157 -4.76 -8.26 0.13
CA THR A 157 -4.89 -9.51 0.90
C THR A 157 -5.75 -10.53 0.16
N GLY A 158 -6.85 -10.12 -0.47
CA GLY A 158 -7.66 -10.99 -1.31
C GLY A 158 -6.87 -11.55 -2.50
N CYS A 159 -6.10 -10.71 -3.19
CA CYS A 159 -5.24 -11.12 -4.31
C CYS A 159 -4.21 -12.17 -3.88
N LEU A 160 -3.52 -11.93 -2.76
CA LEU A 160 -2.51 -12.85 -2.22
C LEU A 160 -3.12 -14.20 -1.80
N ILE A 161 -4.28 -14.19 -1.14
CA ILE A 161 -4.96 -15.43 -0.72
C ILE A 161 -5.40 -16.24 -1.93
N HIS A 162 -5.97 -15.59 -2.95
CA HIS A 162 -6.38 -16.28 -4.17
C HIS A 162 -5.18 -16.93 -4.89
N GLU A 163 -4.06 -16.24 -4.99
CA GLU A 163 -2.84 -16.81 -5.57
C GLU A 163 -2.30 -18.01 -4.76
N LEU A 164 -2.31 -17.92 -3.42
CA LEU A 164 -1.92 -19.03 -2.54
C LEU A 164 -2.85 -20.25 -2.65
N LEU A 165 -4.13 -20.03 -2.94
CA LEU A 165 -5.11 -21.09 -3.18
C LEU A 165 -4.99 -21.67 -4.60
N GLY A 166 -4.03 -21.21 -5.40
CA GLY A 166 -3.73 -21.74 -6.73
C GLY A 166 -4.64 -21.19 -7.83
N VAL A 167 -5.34 -20.09 -7.56
CA VAL A 167 -6.19 -19.42 -8.55
C VAL A 167 -5.63 -18.04 -8.89
N ASP A 168 -6.02 -17.47 -10.03
CA ASP A 168 -5.54 -16.16 -10.45
C ASP A 168 -5.89 -15.08 -9.42
N ALA A 169 -4.94 -14.19 -9.11
CA ALA A 169 -5.07 -13.17 -8.07
C ALA A 169 -6.24 -12.21 -8.34
N LEU A 170 -6.52 -11.90 -9.62
CA LEU A 170 -7.57 -10.98 -10.03
C LEU A 170 -8.82 -11.72 -10.56
N TYR A 171 -8.62 -12.87 -11.20
CA TYR A 171 -9.67 -13.65 -11.87
C TYR A 171 -9.76 -15.10 -11.35
N PRO A 172 -10.10 -15.30 -10.06
CA PRO A 172 -10.06 -16.60 -9.43
C PRO A 172 -11.03 -17.64 -10.03
N THR A 173 -12.02 -17.20 -10.81
CA THR A 173 -13.00 -18.08 -11.48
C THR A 173 -12.72 -18.32 -12.98
N GLY A 174 -11.62 -17.81 -13.51
CA GLY A 174 -11.17 -18.07 -14.90
C GLY A 174 -11.82 -17.20 -15.98
N GLY A 175 -11.53 -15.90 -16.01
CA GLY A 175 -11.85 -15.05 -17.18
C GLY A 175 -11.40 -13.60 -17.00
N LEU A 176 -10.89 -12.87 -18.00
CA LEU A 176 -11.50 -12.64 -19.34
C LEU A 176 -11.11 -13.59 -20.48
N GLY A 177 -10.19 -14.53 -20.27
CA GLY A 177 -9.88 -15.59 -21.25
C GLY A 177 -9.08 -16.77 -20.70
N GLY A 178 -8.90 -16.84 -19.38
CA GLY A 178 -8.18 -17.93 -18.72
C GLY A 178 -9.09 -19.13 -18.46
N ALA A 179 -8.52 -20.34 -18.50
CA ALA A 179 -9.26 -21.55 -18.12
C ALA A 179 -9.67 -21.46 -16.64
N ALA A 180 -10.91 -21.85 -16.34
CA ALA A 180 -11.37 -22.00 -14.96
C ALA A 180 -10.41 -22.94 -14.21
N PRO A 181 -10.04 -22.62 -12.96
CA PRO A 181 -9.20 -23.52 -12.17
C PRO A 181 -9.87 -24.89 -12.06
N PRO A 182 -9.08 -25.98 -12.01
CA PRO A 182 -9.63 -27.33 -11.92
C PRO A 182 -10.53 -27.45 -10.69
N THR A 183 -11.70 -28.08 -10.84
CA THR A 183 -12.66 -28.25 -9.75
C THR A 183 -12.01 -29.09 -8.64
N ILE A 184 -12.11 -28.62 -7.41
CA ILE A 184 -11.59 -29.32 -6.22
C ILE A 184 -12.50 -30.48 -5.77
N PHE A 185 -13.35 -30.98 -6.67
CA PHE A 185 -14.25 -32.12 -6.49
C PHE A 185 -14.23 -33.00 -7.74
#